data_AF-M5E887-F1
#
_entry.id   AF-M5E887-F1
#
_cell.length_a   1.000
_cell.length_b   1.000
_cell.length_c   1.000
_cell.angle_alpha   90.00
_cell.angle_beta   90.00
_cell.angle_gamma   90.00
#
_symmetry.space_group_name_H-M   'P 1'
#
loop_
_entity.id
_entity.type
_entity.pdbx_description
1 polymer ?
#
loop_
_entity_poly.entity_id
_entity_poly.type
_entity_poly.pdbx_seq_one_letter_code
_entity_poly.pdbx_strand_id
1 'polypeptide(L)'
;MAARAVVAAVALLLCSIWSVAASLAYDIRDAKLTVSSFDGASRFRKSFDGKASVPTTPELLTLEADDVIKLSFSTILSTGEKATGDFLPHQAWVVISDVTDKESSDSVWPLRVRGATASATWSLRVDRMSESLKQTIVKQGVDHPLRMHLVLASFPSNSNSVVEPLQLLLLDLQFTSAIASRFASALSNSLRSKAEREDGFYPWPANQHTFQMEPWQSMPPKLVSLLAAFLVLSLPWTVLLTIWHRIVKNVRAPKTMVALFLVSVYVIELGAVLHWVGVTPWVVFPAMGAVSIGAVLTGRGALTPFLARNA
;
A
#
# COMPACT_ATOMS: atom_id res chain seq x y z
N MET A 1 7.35 20.60 87.35
CA MET A 1 7.54 20.72 85.89
C MET A 1 7.03 19.52 85.08
N ALA A 2 6.93 18.31 85.65
CA ALA A 2 6.47 17.12 84.93
C ALA A 2 5.00 17.17 84.41
N ALA A 3 4.08 17.82 85.13
CA ALA A 3 2.67 17.87 84.74
C ALA A 3 2.40 18.68 83.46
N ARG A 4 3.23 19.67 83.14
CA ARG A 4 3.08 20.47 81.91
C ARG A 4 3.58 19.74 80.66
N ALA A 5 4.53 18.82 80.82
CA ALA A 5 5.04 17.99 79.73
C ALA A 5 4.03 16.90 79.32
N VAL A 6 3.29 16.33 80.28
CA VAL A 6 2.28 15.30 79.99
C VAL A 6 1.05 15.88 79.29
N VAL A 7 0.59 17.08 79.68
CA VAL A 7 -0.55 17.74 79.01
C VAL A 7 -0.19 18.17 77.59
N ALA A 8 1.04 18.63 77.35
CA ALA A 8 1.52 18.96 76.00
C ALA A 8 1.68 17.72 75.11
N ALA A 9 2.15 16.60 75.67
CA ALA A 9 2.28 15.34 74.94
C ALA A 9 0.91 14.73 74.57
N VAL A 10 -0.08 14.82 75.46
CA VAL A 10 -1.46 14.35 75.20
C VAL A 10 -2.16 15.26 74.18
N ALA A 11 -1.95 16.57 74.21
CA ALA A 11 -2.48 17.50 73.21
C ALA A 11 -1.85 17.29 71.82
N LEU A 12 -0.56 16.96 71.74
CA LEU A 12 0.11 16.63 70.48
C LEU A 12 -0.31 15.26 69.92
N LEU A 13 -0.59 14.27 70.79
CA LEU A 13 -1.12 12.96 70.38
C LEU A 13 -2.60 13.02 69.94
N LEU A 14 -3.39 13.94 70.50
CA LEU A 14 -4.78 14.17 70.06
C LEU A 14 -4.87 15.00 68.76
N CYS A 15 -3.87 15.85 68.45
CA CYS A 15 -3.80 16.57 67.17
C CYS A 15 -3.21 15.74 66.01
N SER A 16 -2.62 14.56 66.27
CA SER A 16 -2.15 13.64 65.23
C SER A 16 -3.24 12.70 64.69
N ILE A 17 -4.48 12.80 65.17
CA ILE A 17 -5.64 12.23 64.47
C ILE A 17 -5.98 13.21 63.34
N TRP A 18 -5.10 13.26 62.35
CA TRP A 18 -5.38 13.91 61.08
C TRP A 18 -6.62 13.23 60.51
N SER A 19 -7.69 14.02 60.40
CA SER A 19 -8.83 13.73 59.55
C SER A 19 -8.30 13.37 58.17
N VAL A 20 -8.16 12.08 57.89
CA VAL A 20 -8.15 11.59 56.52
C VAL A 20 -9.55 11.93 56.02
N ALA A 21 -9.69 13.11 55.41
CA ALA A 21 -10.87 13.41 54.62
C ALA A 21 -10.95 12.27 53.61
N ALA A 22 -11.92 11.38 53.80
CA ALA A 22 -12.14 10.26 52.91
C ALA A 22 -12.38 10.87 51.53
N SER A 23 -11.37 10.80 50.65
CA SER A 23 -11.51 11.28 49.29
C SER A 23 -12.57 10.41 48.63
N LEU A 24 -13.66 11.04 48.18
CA LEU A 24 -14.62 10.35 47.35
C LEU A 24 -13.89 9.86 46.10
N ALA A 25 -14.18 8.66 45.64
CA ALA A 25 -13.61 8.12 44.41
C ALA A 25 -14.73 7.60 43.51
N TYR A 26 -14.54 7.69 42.19
CA TYR A 26 -15.47 7.06 41.26
C TYR A 26 -15.31 5.54 41.28
N ASP A 27 -16.42 4.85 41.15
CA ASP A 27 -16.48 3.42 40.87
C ASP A 27 -17.60 3.10 39.86
N ILE A 28 -17.64 1.87 39.37
CA ILE A 28 -18.61 1.41 38.38
C ILE A 28 -19.50 0.30 38.94
N ARG A 29 -20.74 0.24 38.46
CA ARG A 29 -21.69 -0.82 38.79
C ARG A 29 -22.38 -1.32 37.52
N ASP A 30 -22.73 -2.60 37.48
CA ASP A 30 -23.42 -3.24 36.36
C ASP A 30 -22.70 -3.03 35.01
N ALA A 31 -21.37 -2.93 35.03
CA ALA A 31 -20.61 -2.76 33.80
C ALA A 31 -20.63 -4.06 33.00
N LYS A 32 -21.01 -3.98 31.73
CA LYS A 32 -21.11 -5.11 30.81
C LYS A 32 -20.32 -4.78 29.56
N LEU A 33 -19.29 -5.57 29.31
CA LEU A 33 -18.50 -5.56 28.09
C LEU A 33 -18.93 -6.76 27.24
N THR A 34 -19.43 -6.50 26.05
CA THR A 34 -19.86 -7.53 25.10
C THR A 34 -19.19 -7.31 23.76
N VAL A 35 -18.71 -8.40 23.16
CA VAL A 35 -18.34 -8.43 21.74
C VAL A 35 -19.30 -9.36 21.03
N SER A 36 -19.97 -8.83 20.02
CA SER A 36 -20.91 -9.54 19.18
C SER A 36 -20.54 -9.36 17.73
N SER A 37 -20.64 -10.42 16.93
CA SER A 37 -20.60 -10.30 15.48
C SER A 37 -21.78 -9.46 14.99
N PHE A 38 -21.64 -8.83 13.83
CA PHE A 38 -22.67 -8.03 13.17
C PHE A 38 -23.99 -8.81 13.00
N ASP A 39 -23.93 -10.12 12.82
CA ASP A 39 -25.09 -11.01 12.71
C ASP A 39 -25.83 -11.25 14.04
N GLY A 40 -25.37 -10.62 15.13
CA GLY A 40 -25.98 -10.69 16.45
C GLY A 40 -25.46 -11.84 17.33
N ALA A 41 -24.56 -12.68 16.83
CA ALA A 41 -23.93 -13.73 17.61
C ALA A 41 -22.98 -13.13 18.65
N SER A 42 -23.25 -13.34 19.95
CA SER A 42 -22.36 -12.91 21.03
C SER A 42 -21.17 -13.87 21.13
N ARG A 43 -19.94 -13.34 20.94
CA ARG A 43 -18.68 -14.09 21.06
C ARG A 43 -18.06 -13.96 22.44
N PHE A 44 -18.19 -12.78 23.04
CA PHE A 44 -17.62 -12.48 24.34
C PHE A 44 -18.60 -11.66 25.19
N ARG A 45 -18.68 -11.97 26.48
CA ARG A 45 -19.49 -11.23 27.45
C ARG A 45 -18.84 -11.32 28.82
N LYS A 46 -18.51 -10.16 29.40
CA LYS A 46 -17.96 -10.05 30.75
C LYS A 46 -18.68 -8.93 31.50
N SER A 47 -18.95 -9.15 32.77
CA SER A 47 -19.55 -8.15 33.65
C SER A 47 -18.59 -7.81 34.78
N PHE A 48 -18.53 -6.52 35.10
CA PHE A 48 -17.72 -5.97 36.17
C PHE A 48 -18.65 -5.24 37.15
N ASP A 49 -18.41 -5.47 38.44
CA ASP A 49 -19.08 -4.81 39.54
C ASP A 49 -18.02 -4.20 40.45
N GLY A 50 -17.70 -2.93 40.19
CA GLY A 50 -16.63 -2.19 40.85
C GLY A 50 -15.22 -2.43 40.34
N LYS A 51 -14.30 -1.54 40.71
CA LYS A 51 -12.86 -1.58 40.36
C LYS A 51 -12.19 -2.89 40.77
N ALA A 52 -12.60 -3.45 41.91
CA ALA A 52 -12.04 -4.71 42.43
C ALA A 52 -12.38 -5.94 41.57
N SER A 53 -13.47 -5.88 40.79
CA SER A 53 -13.86 -6.98 39.90
C SER A 53 -13.10 -7.00 38.58
N VAL A 54 -12.36 -5.93 38.27
CA VAL A 54 -11.55 -5.83 37.06
C VAL A 54 -10.20 -6.49 37.32
N PRO A 55 -9.80 -7.51 36.53
CA PRO A 55 -8.54 -8.21 36.74
C PRO A 55 -7.36 -7.25 36.54
N THR A 56 -6.31 -7.39 37.36
CA THR A 56 -5.11 -6.56 37.30
C THR A 56 -4.37 -6.70 35.96
N THR A 57 -4.43 -7.89 35.36
CA THR A 57 -3.95 -8.17 34.01
C THR A 57 -5.14 -8.28 33.05
N PRO A 58 -5.26 -7.40 32.04
CA PRO A 58 -6.33 -7.47 31.05
C PRO A 58 -6.29 -8.78 30.28
N GLU A 59 -7.46 -9.28 29.92
CA GLU A 59 -7.61 -10.47 29.08
C GLU A 59 -7.38 -10.10 27.62
N LEU A 60 -6.68 -10.97 26.88
CA LEU A 60 -6.43 -10.78 25.45
C LEU A 60 -7.60 -11.33 24.63
N LEU A 61 -8.21 -10.50 23.79
CA LEU A 61 -9.30 -10.89 22.91
C LEU A 61 -8.98 -10.60 21.45
N THR A 62 -9.10 -11.63 20.61
CA THR A 62 -8.93 -11.50 19.16
C THR A 62 -10.25 -11.09 18.48
N LEU A 63 -10.23 -9.93 17.81
CA LEU A 63 -11.37 -9.34 17.12
C LEU A 63 -11.38 -9.70 15.63
N GLU A 64 -12.60 -9.89 15.12
CA GLU A 64 -12.92 -10.08 13.70
C GLU A 64 -13.44 -8.79 13.05
N ALA A 65 -13.46 -8.72 11.72
CA ALA A 65 -13.77 -7.49 10.98
C ALA A 65 -15.19 -6.97 11.23
N ASP A 66 -16.12 -7.91 11.46
CA ASP A 66 -17.54 -7.63 11.66
C ASP A 66 -17.95 -7.59 13.14
N ASP A 67 -16.98 -7.65 14.05
CA ASP A 67 -17.26 -7.54 15.47
C ASP A 67 -17.72 -6.12 15.86
N VAL A 68 -18.62 -6.08 16.84
CA VAL A 68 -19.12 -4.89 17.51
C VAL A 68 -18.80 -5.02 18.99
N ILE A 69 -17.97 -4.11 19.48
CA ILE A 69 -17.64 -3.98 20.90
C ILE A 69 -18.68 -3.05 21.52
N LYS A 70 -19.29 -3.46 22.61
CA LYS A 70 -20.27 -2.66 23.36
C LYS A 70 -19.96 -2.68 24.84
N LEU A 71 -19.90 -1.48 25.42
CA LEU A 71 -19.68 -1.26 26.84
C LEU A 71 -20.89 -0.50 27.42
N SER A 72 -21.51 -1.02 28.46
CA SER A 72 -22.53 -0.30 29.23
C SER A 72 -22.18 -0.34 30.70
N PHE A 73 -22.28 0.77 31.41
CA PHE A 73 -21.98 0.82 32.85
C PHE A 73 -22.84 1.88 33.54
N SER A 74 -22.94 1.77 34.86
CA SER A 74 -23.43 2.83 35.74
C SER A 74 -22.30 3.30 36.65
N THR A 75 -22.33 4.59 36.98
CA THR A 75 -21.31 5.28 37.77
C THR A 75 -21.82 5.45 39.18
N ILE A 76 -20.98 5.04 40.13
CA ILE A 76 -21.24 5.13 41.55
C ILE A 76 -20.04 5.81 42.21
N LEU A 77 -20.23 6.25 43.44
CA LEU A 77 -19.17 6.79 44.28
C LEU A 77 -18.67 5.69 45.22
N SER A 78 -17.50 5.87 45.82
CA SER A 78 -16.93 4.94 46.81
C SER A 78 -17.85 4.69 48.01
N THR A 79 -18.85 5.54 48.24
CA THR A 79 -19.91 5.38 49.25
C THR A 79 -20.99 4.37 48.84
N GLY A 80 -21.02 3.94 47.58
CA GLY A 80 -22.06 3.08 46.98
C GLY A 80 -23.25 3.86 46.41
N GLU A 81 -23.29 5.18 46.56
CA GLU A 81 -24.33 6.04 46.00
C GLU A 81 -24.11 6.30 44.51
N LYS A 82 -25.20 6.58 43.78
CA LYS A 82 -25.10 6.93 42.35
C LYS A 82 -24.46 8.31 42.19
N ALA A 83 -23.49 8.39 41.30
CA ALA A 83 -22.82 9.64 40.92
C ALA A 83 -23.82 10.55 40.16
N THR A 84 -24.50 11.44 40.90
CA THR A 84 -25.55 12.33 40.38
C THR A 84 -25.32 13.78 40.84
N GLY A 85 -25.96 14.74 40.17
CA GLY A 85 -25.79 16.17 40.47
C GLY A 85 -24.34 16.62 40.27
N ASP A 86 -23.77 17.25 41.31
CA ASP A 86 -22.41 17.78 41.30
C ASP A 86 -21.31 16.70 41.21
N PHE A 87 -21.66 15.45 41.55
CA PHE A 87 -20.76 14.30 41.49
C PHE A 87 -20.90 13.52 40.17
N LEU A 88 -21.60 14.04 39.17
CA LEU A 88 -21.65 13.42 37.86
C LEU A 88 -20.28 13.56 37.16
N PRO A 89 -19.74 12.49 36.54
CA PRO A 89 -18.50 12.61 35.79
C PRO A 89 -18.65 13.63 34.65
N HIS A 90 -17.79 14.64 34.65
CA HIS A 90 -17.73 15.64 33.57
C HIS A 90 -16.99 15.08 32.35
N GLN A 91 -16.04 14.19 32.60
CA GLN A 91 -15.26 13.47 31.60
C GLN A 91 -15.52 11.99 31.77
N ALA A 92 -16.05 11.35 30.73
CA ALA A 92 -16.17 9.91 30.64
C ALA A 92 -15.68 9.50 29.26
N TRP A 93 -14.58 8.75 29.20
CA TRP A 93 -13.91 8.40 27.95
C TRP A 93 -13.65 6.91 27.88
N VAL A 94 -13.91 6.32 26.72
CA VAL A 94 -13.31 5.04 26.35
C VAL A 94 -12.10 5.35 25.50
N VAL A 95 -10.96 4.80 25.88
CA VAL A 95 -9.70 5.03 25.19
C VAL A 95 -9.14 3.69 24.76
N ILE A 96 -8.70 3.61 23.52
CA ILE A 96 -7.92 2.50 23.00
C ILE A 96 -6.54 3.07 22.70
N SER A 97 -5.55 2.61 23.45
CA SER A 97 -4.15 3.03 23.36
C SER A 97 -3.28 1.83 23.03
N ASP A 98 -2.08 2.09 22.53
CA ASP A 98 -1.07 1.06 22.50
C ASP A 98 -0.56 0.74 23.92
N VAL A 99 -0.26 -0.53 24.19
CA VAL A 99 0.42 -1.03 25.38
C VAL A 99 1.89 -0.62 25.42
N THR A 100 2.59 -0.59 24.29
CA THR A 100 4.06 -0.42 24.25
C THR A 100 4.52 0.97 23.87
N ASP A 101 3.84 1.63 22.94
CA ASP A 101 4.26 2.91 22.39
C ASP A 101 3.36 4.05 22.89
N LYS A 102 3.89 4.85 23.80
CA LYS A 102 3.22 6.04 24.34
C LYS A 102 3.17 7.21 23.35
N GLU A 103 3.90 7.15 22.24
CA GLU A 103 3.84 8.17 21.17
C GLU A 103 2.81 7.81 20.10
N SER A 104 2.23 6.61 20.16
CA SER A 104 1.17 6.20 19.24
C SER A 104 -0.10 7.02 19.45
N SER A 105 -0.86 7.22 18.37
CA SER A 105 -2.08 8.02 18.44
C SER A 105 -3.19 7.25 19.16
N ASP A 106 -3.44 7.62 20.42
CA ASP A 106 -4.57 7.12 21.20
C ASP A 106 -5.90 7.50 20.53
N SER A 107 -6.83 6.56 20.50
CA SER A 107 -8.18 6.81 20.03
C SER A 107 -9.13 6.95 21.22
N VAL A 108 -9.72 8.14 21.34
CA VAL A 108 -10.55 8.55 22.48
C VAL A 108 -11.99 8.75 22.03
N TRP A 109 -12.93 8.11 22.72
CA TRP A 109 -14.36 8.29 22.51
C TRP A 109 -15.02 8.96 23.71
N PRO A 110 -15.54 10.19 23.55
CA PRO A 110 -16.27 10.84 24.61
C PRO A 110 -17.65 10.22 24.81
N LEU A 111 -17.97 9.95 26.08
CA LEU A 111 -19.24 9.41 26.53
C LEU A 111 -20.02 10.48 27.30
N ARG A 112 -21.32 10.53 27.04
CA ARG A 112 -22.24 11.34 27.83
C ARG A 112 -22.91 10.46 28.89
N VAL A 113 -22.53 10.63 30.15
CA VAL A 113 -23.20 9.97 31.27
C VAL A 113 -24.58 10.61 31.47
N ARG A 114 -25.63 9.79 31.54
CA ARG A 114 -27.00 10.27 31.72
C ARG A 114 -27.23 10.59 33.19
N GLY A 115 -27.48 11.86 33.53
CA GLY A 115 -27.63 12.30 34.93
C GLY A 115 -28.74 11.58 35.71
N ALA A 116 -29.87 11.25 35.08
CA ALA A 116 -30.98 10.58 35.75
C ALA A 116 -30.66 9.14 36.22
N THR A 117 -29.80 8.44 35.50
CA THR A 117 -29.47 7.02 35.76
C THR A 117 -28.01 6.80 36.13
N ALA A 118 -27.19 7.86 36.10
CA ALA A 118 -25.74 7.82 36.23
C ALA A 118 -25.09 6.80 35.28
N SER A 119 -25.68 6.53 34.11
CA SER A 119 -25.26 5.42 33.23
C SER A 119 -24.84 5.89 31.85
N ALA A 120 -23.90 5.16 31.23
CA ALA A 120 -23.46 5.39 29.87
C ALA A 120 -23.44 4.09 29.06
N THR A 121 -23.54 4.21 27.74
CA THR A 121 -23.41 3.09 26.81
C THR A 121 -22.61 3.55 25.60
N TRP A 122 -21.68 2.72 25.18
CA TRP A 122 -20.78 2.92 24.06
C TRP A 122 -20.79 1.70 23.17
N SER A 123 -20.67 1.91 21.87
CA SER A 123 -20.54 0.83 20.89
C SER A 123 -19.61 1.24 19.76
N LEU A 124 -18.69 0.35 19.40
CA LEU A 124 -17.76 0.53 18.29
C LEU A 124 -17.80 -0.71 17.40
N ARG A 125 -18.05 -0.51 16.11
CA ARG A 125 -17.87 -1.56 15.10
C ARG A 125 -16.44 -1.51 14.58
N VAL A 126 -15.79 -2.67 14.48
CA VAL A 126 -14.36 -2.79 14.13
C VAL A 126 -14.08 -2.21 12.73
N ASP A 127 -14.97 -2.42 11.76
CA ASP A 127 -14.86 -1.85 10.41
C ASP A 127 -14.84 -0.30 10.36
N ARG A 128 -15.51 0.34 11.32
CA ARG A 128 -15.73 1.80 11.44
C ARG A 128 -14.81 2.47 12.46
N MET A 129 -13.71 1.80 12.82
CA MET A 129 -12.65 2.44 13.58
C MET A 129 -12.11 3.69 12.87
N SER A 130 -11.60 4.63 13.67
CA SER A 130 -10.92 5.82 13.18
C SER A 130 -9.75 5.45 12.28
N GLU A 131 -9.46 6.30 11.30
CA GLU A 131 -8.34 6.07 10.38
C GLU A 131 -7.02 5.98 11.15
N SER A 132 -6.80 6.84 12.14
CA SER A 132 -5.62 6.82 13.00
C SER A 132 -5.40 5.45 13.65
N LEU A 133 -6.45 4.87 14.25
CA LEU A 133 -6.37 3.56 14.89
C LEU A 133 -6.08 2.45 13.88
N LYS A 134 -6.70 2.51 12.70
CA LYS A 134 -6.41 1.57 11.60
C LYS A 134 -4.94 1.64 11.18
N GLN A 135 -4.36 2.83 11.10
CA GLN A 135 -2.93 2.97 10.78
C GLN A 135 -2.06 2.38 11.88
N THR A 136 -2.40 2.59 13.15
CA THR A 136 -1.67 2.01 14.28
C THR A 136 -1.68 0.49 14.23
N ILE A 137 -2.84 -0.12 13.98
CA ILE A 137 -2.98 -1.59 13.83
C ILE A 137 -2.10 -2.12 12.67
N VAL A 138 -2.09 -1.43 11.53
CA VAL A 138 -1.28 -1.84 10.36
C VAL A 138 0.22 -1.67 10.62
N LYS A 139 0.63 -0.58 11.29
CA LYS A 139 2.04 -0.29 11.58
C LYS A 139 2.64 -1.25 12.60
N GLN A 140 1.88 -1.59 13.65
CA GLN A 140 2.37 -2.41 14.76
C GLN A 140 2.27 -3.91 14.47
N GLY A 141 1.37 -4.30 13.57
CA GLY A 141 1.22 -5.69 13.14
C GLY A 141 0.18 -6.47 13.96
N VAL A 142 -0.04 -7.71 13.52
CA VAL A 142 -1.13 -8.60 13.98
C VAL A 142 -0.92 -9.10 15.41
N ASP A 143 0.34 -9.21 15.83
CA ASP A 143 0.72 -9.77 17.13
C ASP A 143 0.70 -8.74 18.27
N HIS A 144 0.32 -7.50 17.94
CA HIS A 144 0.45 -6.38 18.85
C HIS A 144 -0.88 -6.00 19.52
N PRO A 145 -1.03 -6.17 20.84
CA PRO A 145 -2.28 -5.90 21.53
C PRO A 145 -2.49 -4.40 21.80
N LEU A 146 -3.69 -3.90 21.51
CA LEU A 146 -4.13 -2.56 21.89
C LEU A 146 -4.96 -2.61 23.17
N ARG A 147 -4.73 -1.71 24.12
CA ARG A 147 -5.40 -1.71 25.42
C ARG A 147 -6.61 -0.79 25.44
N MET A 148 -7.76 -1.36 25.77
CA MET A 148 -8.98 -0.61 26.01
C MET A 148 -9.13 -0.27 27.49
N HIS A 149 -9.31 1.02 27.79
CA HIS A 149 -9.52 1.51 29.14
C HIS A 149 -10.67 2.52 29.22
N LEU A 150 -11.32 2.57 30.39
CA LEU A 150 -12.36 3.52 30.74
C LEU A 150 -11.79 4.55 31.71
N VAL A 151 -11.97 5.83 31.40
CA VAL A 151 -11.56 6.96 32.26
C VAL A 151 -12.80 7.73 32.67
N LEU A 152 -12.99 7.92 33.97
CA LEU A 152 -14.01 8.79 34.55
C LEU A 152 -13.34 9.85 35.41
N ALA A 153 -13.69 11.11 35.19
CA ALA A 153 -13.20 12.23 35.99
C ALA A 153 -14.25 13.33 36.07
N SER A 154 -14.14 14.18 37.08
CA SER A 154 -14.96 15.37 37.23
C SER A 154 -14.11 16.56 37.61
N PHE A 155 -14.56 17.74 37.17
CA PHE A 155 -14.05 18.98 37.71
C PHE A 155 -14.77 19.26 39.03
N PRO A 156 -14.04 19.58 40.12
CA PRO A 156 -14.69 19.91 41.39
C PRO A 156 -15.41 21.25 41.27
N SER A 157 -16.72 21.26 41.51
CA SER A 157 -17.51 22.50 41.57
C SER A 157 -17.24 23.29 42.84
N ASN A 158 -16.96 22.58 43.94
CA ASN A 158 -16.67 23.10 45.27
C ASN A 158 -15.55 22.27 45.94
N SER A 159 -14.92 22.83 46.98
CA SER A 159 -13.89 22.14 47.78
C SER A 159 -14.33 20.78 48.36
N ASN A 160 -15.65 20.61 48.56
CA ASN A 160 -16.24 19.41 49.15
C ASN A 160 -16.68 18.38 48.10
N SER A 161 -16.56 18.70 46.81
CA SER A 161 -16.97 17.86 45.68
C SER A 161 -15.78 17.26 44.91
N VAL A 162 -14.61 17.20 45.55
CA VAL A 162 -13.42 16.61 44.95
C VAL A 162 -13.60 15.09 44.92
N VAL A 163 -13.65 14.52 43.73
CA VAL A 163 -13.75 13.08 43.49
C VAL A 163 -12.50 12.60 42.75
N GLU A 164 -11.87 11.54 43.26
CA GLU A 164 -10.72 10.90 42.64
C GLU A 164 -11.11 10.27 41.29
N PRO A 165 -10.32 10.51 40.23
CA PRO A 165 -10.60 9.95 38.91
C PRO A 165 -10.45 8.43 38.91
N LEU A 166 -11.26 7.76 38.09
CA LEU A 166 -11.21 6.33 37.92
C LEU A 166 -10.63 5.99 36.54
N GLN A 167 -9.58 5.18 36.52
CA GLN A 167 -9.05 4.55 35.33
C GLN A 167 -9.18 3.03 35.47
N LEU A 168 -9.84 2.39 34.50
CA LEU A 168 -10.06 0.95 34.49
C LEU A 168 -9.53 0.34 33.20
N LEU A 169 -8.64 -0.65 33.34
CA LEU A 169 -8.09 -1.41 32.22
C LEU A 169 -9.02 -2.60 31.95
N LEU A 170 -9.77 -2.56 30.86
CA LEU A 170 -10.86 -3.49 30.64
C LEU A 170 -10.42 -4.74 29.87
N LEU A 171 -9.70 -4.54 28.76
CA LEU A 171 -9.41 -5.60 27.80
C LEU A 171 -8.21 -5.24 26.92
N ASP A 172 -7.40 -6.23 26.55
CA ASP A 172 -6.39 -6.10 25.51
C ASP A 172 -6.95 -6.70 24.21
N LEU A 173 -6.90 -5.92 23.13
CA LEU A 173 -7.51 -6.19 21.83
C LEU A 173 -6.43 -6.59 20.83
N GLN A 174 -6.60 -7.74 20.21
CA GLN A 174 -5.75 -8.19 19.10
C GLN A 174 -6.60 -8.29 17.83
N PHE A 175 -6.00 -8.02 16.68
CA PHE A 175 -6.69 -8.08 15.39
C PHE A 175 -6.17 -9.24 14.55
N THR A 176 -7.05 -9.86 13.77
CA THR A 176 -6.63 -10.90 12.83
C THR A 176 -5.87 -10.32 11.63
N SER A 177 -5.05 -11.16 10.98
CA SER A 177 -4.27 -10.77 9.80
C SER A 177 -5.16 -10.29 8.64
N ALA A 178 -6.35 -10.88 8.49
CA ALA A 178 -7.32 -10.48 7.47
C ALA A 178 -7.81 -9.02 7.64
N ILE A 179 -7.99 -8.57 8.90
CA ILE A 179 -8.36 -7.19 9.20
C ILE A 179 -7.21 -6.25 8.90
N ALA A 180 -6.00 -6.59 9.36
CA ALA A 180 -4.82 -5.78 9.13
C ALA A 180 -4.58 -5.59 7.62
N SER A 181 -4.72 -6.63 6.80
CA SER A 181 -4.63 -6.52 5.34
C SER A 181 -5.74 -5.66 4.74
N ARG A 182 -6.97 -5.75 5.27
CA ARG A 182 -8.09 -4.94 4.80
C ARG A 182 -7.86 -3.46 5.12
N PHE A 183 -7.39 -3.14 6.32
CA PHE A 183 -7.01 -1.77 6.69
C PHE A 183 -5.85 -1.26 5.87
N ALA A 184 -4.82 -2.07 5.61
CA ALA A 184 -3.70 -1.73 4.72
C ALA A 184 -4.17 -1.35 3.31
N SER A 185 -5.15 -2.06 2.75
CA SER A 185 -5.73 -1.75 1.44
C SER A 185 -6.64 -0.53 1.44
N ALA A 186 -7.29 -0.24 2.58
CA ALA A 186 -8.29 0.82 2.75
C ALA A 186 -7.70 2.14 3.26
N LEU A 187 -6.39 2.18 3.53
CA LEU A 187 -5.58 3.38 3.76
C LEU A 187 -5.55 4.25 2.48
N SER A 188 -6.71 4.70 2.04
CA SER A 188 -6.84 5.76 1.06
C SER A 188 -6.31 7.03 1.72
N ASN A 189 -5.37 7.73 1.06
CA ASN A 189 -4.95 9.07 1.49
C ASN A 189 -6.22 9.87 1.81
N SER A 190 -6.40 10.23 3.09
CA SER A 190 -7.58 10.99 3.52
C SER A 190 -7.73 12.22 2.62
N LEU A 191 -8.96 12.70 2.39
CA LEU A 191 -9.17 13.91 1.58
C LEU A 191 -8.29 15.07 2.06
N ARG A 192 -8.08 15.15 3.38
CA ARG A 192 -7.13 16.07 4.01
C ARG A 192 -5.67 15.77 3.63
N SER A 193 -5.20 14.53 3.73
CA SER A 193 -3.83 14.17 3.32
C SER A 193 -3.59 14.42 1.83
N LYS A 194 -4.62 14.23 1.00
CA LYS A 194 -4.56 14.56 -0.43
C LYS A 194 -4.46 16.08 -0.63
N ALA A 195 -5.31 16.87 0.05
CA ALA A 195 -5.23 18.32 0.02
C ALA A 195 -3.88 18.84 0.54
N GLU A 196 -3.36 18.30 1.65
CA GLU A 196 -2.06 18.69 2.19
C GLU A 196 -0.91 18.40 1.21
N ARG A 197 -1.01 17.30 0.45
CA ARG A 197 -0.02 16.95 -0.59
C ARG A 197 -0.17 17.84 -1.83
N GLU A 198 -1.39 18.20 -2.22
CA GLU A 198 -1.66 19.11 -3.34
C GLU A 198 -1.28 20.57 -3.03
N ASP A 199 -1.50 21.01 -1.79
CA ASP A 199 -1.15 22.35 -1.29
C ASP A 199 0.36 22.51 -1.01
N GLY A 200 1.14 21.44 -1.12
CA GLY A 200 2.59 21.48 -1.01
C GLY A 200 3.15 21.49 0.42
N PHE A 201 2.38 21.02 1.42
CA PHE A 201 2.88 20.86 2.80
C PHE A 201 3.96 19.77 2.91
N TYR A 202 4.02 18.86 1.95
CA TYR A 202 5.03 17.80 1.86
C TYR A 202 5.89 17.97 0.62
N PRO A 203 7.18 17.55 0.67
CA PRO A 203 8.01 17.53 -0.53
C PRO A 203 7.37 16.65 -1.60
N TRP A 204 7.45 17.11 -2.85
CA TRP A 204 6.96 16.35 -3.99
C TRP A 204 7.82 15.08 -4.15
N PRO A 205 7.20 13.93 -4.48
CA PRO A 205 7.97 12.73 -4.75
C PRO A 205 8.91 12.98 -5.94
N ALA A 206 10.09 12.35 -5.91
CA ALA A 206 11.02 12.45 -7.02
C ALA A 206 10.44 11.77 -8.27
N ASN A 207 10.14 12.56 -9.30
CA ASN A 207 9.72 12.03 -10.59
C ASN A 207 10.96 11.64 -11.39
N GLN A 208 11.08 10.37 -11.76
CA GLN A 208 12.14 9.88 -12.63
C GLN A 208 11.58 9.61 -14.02
N HIS A 209 12.22 10.17 -15.06
CA HIS A 209 11.83 9.90 -16.44
C HIS A 209 12.26 8.49 -16.82
N THR A 210 11.29 7.59 -17.03
CA THR A 210 11.54 6.25 -17.53
C THR A 210 11.64 6.30 -19.05
N PHE A 211 12.87 6.31 -19.56
CA PHE A 211 13.10 6.15 -21.00
C PHE A 211 12.65 4.76 -21.46
N GLN A 212 12.13 4.68 -22.67
CA GLN A 212 11.86 3.38 -23.29
C GLN A 212 13.18 2.63 -23.46
N MET A 213 13.13 1.30 -23.32
CA MET A 213 14.28 0.45 -23.60
C MET A 213 14.67 0.61 -25.08
N GLU A 214 15.95 0.86 -25.33
CA GLU A 214 16.43 1.07 -26.69
C GLU A 214 16.33 -0.24 -27.50
N PRO A 215 15.95 -0.20 -28.79
CA PRO A 215 15.67 -1.42 -29.57
C PRO A 215 16.84 -2.42 -29.66
N TRP A 216 18.09 -1.98 -29.52
CA TRP A 216 19.25 -2.87 -29.56
C TRP A 216 19.40 -3.72 -28.29
N GLN A 217 18.78 -3.33 -27.17
CA GLN A 217 18.81 -4.09 -25.92
C GLN A 217 17.95 -5.34 -25.99
N SER A 218 16.93 -5.36 -26.84
CA SER A 218 16.09 -6.52 -27.10
C SER A 218 16.53 -7.33 -28.33
N MET A 219 17.60 -6.92 -29.02
CA MET A 219 18.10 -7.66 -30.18
C MET A 219 18.75 -8.99 -29.78
N PRO A 220 18.58 -10.05 -30.60
CA PRO A 220 19.23 -11.32 -30.37
C PRO A 220 20.76 -11.19 -30.45
N PRO A 221 21.53 -12.11 -29.82
CA PRO A 221 22.98 -12.09 -29.85
C PRO A 221 23.54 -12.07 -31.28
N LYS A 222 24.61 -11.31 -31.50
CA LYS A 222 25.23 -11.12 -32.83
C LYS A 222 25.55 -12.43 -33.55
N LEU A 223 25.96 -13.45 -32.82
CA LEU A 223 26.29 -14.77 -33.37
C LEU A 223 25.06 -15.49 -33.93
N VAL A 224 23.91 -15.38 -33.27
CA VAL A 224 22.64 -15.96 -33.74
C VAL A 224 22.20 -15.28 -35.03
N SER A 225 22.25 -13.94 -35.06
CA SER A 225 21.92 -13.16 -36.27
C SER A 225 22.88 -13.47 -37.43
N LEU A 226 24.18 -13.64 -37.15
CA LEU A 226 25.18 -13.99 -38.17
C LEU A 226 24.94 -15.39 -38.74
N LEU A 227 24.68 -16.38 -37.88
CA LEU A 227 24.36 -17.75 -38.32
C LEU A 227 23.09 -17.77 -39.17
N ALA A 228 22.04 -17.06 -38.73
CA ALA A 228 20.80 -16.94 -39.49
C ALA A 228 21.05 -16.28 -40.86
N ALA A 229 21.81 -15.18 -40.90
CA ALA A 229 22.16 -14.51 -42.16
C ALA A 229 22.96 -15.42 -43.09
N PHE A 230 23.94 -16.16 -42.55
CA PHE A 230 24.73 -17.12 -43.33
C PHE A 230 23.83 -18.22 -43.89
N LEU A 231 22.97 -18.83 -43.08
CA LEU A 231 22.06 -19.90 -43.53
C LEU A 231 21.10 -19.41 -44.63
N VAL A 232 20.49 -18.24 -44.43
CA VAL A 232 19.54 -17.65 -45.41
C VAL A 232 20.25 -17.31 -46.73
N LEU A 233 21.49 -16.83 -46.68
CA LEU A 233 22.25 -16.46 -47.87
C LEU A 233 22.95 -17.64 -48.54
N SER A 234 23.53 -18.58 -47.79
CA SER A 234 24.36 -19.63 -48.37
C SER A 234 23.51 -20.81 -48.85
N LEU A 235 22.47 -21.20 -48.11
CA LEU A 235 21.78 -22.46 -48.35
C LEU A 235 20.96 -22.45 -49.65
N PRO A 236 20.10 -21.46 -49.93
CA PRO A 236 19.35 -21.45 -51.20
C PRO A 236 20.27 -21.30 -52.42
N TRP A 237 21.31 -20.47 -52.31
CA TRP A 237 22.23 -20.21 -53.41
C TRP A 237 23.15 -21.39 -53.70
N THR A 238 23.63 -22.12 -52.69
CA THR A 238 24.40 -23.36 -52.91
C THR A 238 23.54 -24.44 -53.56
N VAL A 239 22.28 -24.61 -53.14
CA VAL A 239 21.33 -25.54 -53.78
C VAL A 239 21.09 -25.12 -55.23
N LEU A 240 20.82 -23.85 -55.49
CA LEU A 240 20.61 -23.33 -56.84
C LEU A 240 21.85 -23.56 -57.72
N LEU A 241 23.04 -23.20 -57.25
CA LEU A 241 24.28 -23.32 -58.02
C LEU A 241 24.66 -24.78 -58.27
N THR A 242 24.42 -25.69 -57.32
CA THR A 242 24.70 -27.13 -57.50
C THR A 242 23.78 -27.76 -58.54
N ILE A 243 22.49 -27.40 -58.54
CA ILE A 243 21.53 -27.82 -59.58
C ILE A 243 21.91 -27.20 -60.92
N TRP A 244 22.15 -25.89 -60.94
CA TRP A 244 22.50 -25.13 -62.14
C TRP A 244 23.78 -25.64 -62.80
N HIS A 245 24.81 -25.95 -62.01
CA HIS A 245 26.07 -26.52 -62.51
C HIS A 245 25.87 -27.85 -63.24
N ARG A 246 24.90 -28.67 -62.85
CA ARG A 246 24.57 -29.92 -63.57
C ARG A 246 23.93 -29.64 -64.94
N ILE A 247 23.15 -28.56 -65.05
CA ILE A 247 22.41 -28.19 -66.26
C ILE A 247 23.30 -27.42 -67.26
N VAL A 248 24.20 -26.58 -66.77
CA VAL A 248 24.97 -25.60 -67.56
C VAL A 248 26.26 -26.12 -68.19
N LYS A 249 26.55 -27.43 -68.08
CA LYS A 249 27.79 -28.04 -68.62
C LYS A 249 28.05 -27.79 -70.12
N ASN A 250 27.04 -27.38 -70.88
CA ASN A 250 27.12 -27.14 -72.33
C ASN A 250 26.88 -25.67 -72.74
N VAL A 251 27.10 -24.68 -71.85
CA VAL A 251 26.94 -23.27 -72.23
C VAL A 251 28.11 -22.80 -73.08
N ARG A 252 27.81 -22.39 -74.32
CA ARG A 252 28.77 -21.75 -75.24
C ARG A 252 29.05 -20.31 -74.80
N ALA A 253 30.24 -19.81 -75.12
CA ALA A 253 30.62 -18.43 -74.85
C ALA A 253 29.57 -17.44 -75.40
N PRO A 254 29.18 -16.41 -74.63
CA PRO A 254 28.18 -15.45 -75.06
C PRO A 254 28.70 -14.63 -76.25
N LYS A 255 27.81 -14.34 -77.20
CA LYS A 255 28.09 -13.37 -78.26
C LYS A 255 28.25 -11.98 -77.65
N THR A 256 28.99 -11.10 -78.33
CA THR A 256 29.33 -9.74 -77.86
C THR A 256 28.11 -8.93 -77.37
N MET A 257 26.99 -8.95 -78.09
CA MET A 257 25.76 -8.26 -77.68
C MET A 257 25.12 -8.83 -76.41
N VAL A 258 25.18 -10.16 -76.23
CA VAL A 258 24.69 -10.84 -75.01
C VAL A 258 25.60 -10.49 -73.82
N ALA A 259 26.92 -10.45 -74.04
CA ALA A 259 27.86 -10.05 -73.01
C ALA A 259 27.65 -8.58 -72.58
N LEU A 260 27.47 -7.65 -73.53
CA LEU A 260 27.21 -6.24 -73.21
C LEU A 260 25.91 -6.06 -72.43
N PHE A 261 24.87 -6.80 -72.81
CA PHE A 261 23.60 -6.82 -72.09
C PHE A 261 23.79 -7.35 -70.65
N LEU A 262 24.50 -8.48 -70.45
CA LEU A 262 24.77 -9.00 -69.11
C LEU A 262 25.59 -8.04 -68.24
N VAL A 263 26.58 -7.36 -68.82
CA VAL A 263 27.35 -6.31 -68.13
C VAL A 263 26.42 -5.16 -67.70
N SER A 264 25.50 -4.73 -68.58
CA SER A 264 24.54 -3.67 -68.22
C SER A 264 23.63 -4.07 -67.06
N VAL A 265 23.14 -5.33 -67.05
CA VAL A 265 22.36 -5.89 -65.92
C VAL A 265 23.19 -5.93 -64.64
N TYR A 266 24.45 -6.35 -64.73
CA TYR A 266 25.35 -6.37 -63.58
C TYR A 266 25.60 -4.96 -63.00
N VAL A 267 25.82 -3.96 -63.86
CA VAL A 267 25.97 -2.56 -63.44
C VAL A 267 24.67 -2.05 -62.79
N ILE A 268 23.51 -2.49 -63.27
CA ILE A 268 22.22 -2.16 -62.65
C ILE A 268 22.11 -2.70 -61.23
N GLU A 269 22.44 -3.96 -61.02
CA GLU A 269 22.44 -4.58 -59.69
C GLU A 269 23.46 -3.90 -58.77
N LEU A 270 24.65 -3.58 -59.27
CA LEU A 270 25.66 -2.86 -58.49
C LEU A 270 25.16 -1.46 -58.07
N GLY A 271 24.47 -0.75 -58.96
CA GLY A 271 23.83 0.53 -58.65
C GLY A 271 22.80 0.43 -57.53
N ALA A 272 22.01 -0.66 -57.51
CA ALA A 272 21.06 -0.93 -56.43
C ALA A 272 21.77 -1.16 -55.08
N VAL A 273 22.88 -1.91 -55.08
CA VAL A 273 23.71 -2.11 -53.86
C VAL A 273 24.32 -0.78 -53.40
N LEU A 274 24.82 0.06 -54.31
CA LEU A 274 25.36 1.37 -53.96
C LEU A 274 24.30 2.28 -53.32
N HIS A 275 23.07 2.26 -53.84
CA HIS A 275 21.96 2.98 -53.22
C HIS A 275 21.67 2.47 -51.81
N TRP A 276 21.64 1.14 -51.63
CA TRP A 276 21.42 0.50 -50.32
C TRP A 276 22.47 0.90 -49.28
N VAL A 277 23.74 1.02 -49.68
CA VAL A 277 24.85 1.41 -48.79
C VAL A 277 24.83 2.91 -48.45
N GLY A 278 24.06 3.73 -49.17
CA GLY A 278 23.82 5.13 -48.83
C GLY A 278 24.23 6.14 -49.90
N VAL A 279 24.50 5.72 -51.14
CA VAL A 279 24.66 6.68 -52.25
C VAL A 279 23.33 7.37 -52.50
N THR A 280 23.39 8.69 -52.66
CA THR A 280 22.19 9.53 -52.80
C THR A 280 21.39 9.17 -54.05
N PRO A 281 20.04 9.15 -53.97
CA PRO A 281 19.18 8.78 -55.10
C PRO A 281 19.43 9.62 -56.36
N TRP A 282 19.77 10.90 -56.19
CA TRP A 282 20.02 11.85 -57.27
C TRP A 282 21.25 11.53 -58.11
N VAL A 283 22.19 10.74 -57.59
CA VAL A 283 23.35 10.26 -58.34
C VAL A 283 23.06 8.89 -58.96
N VAL A 284 22.46 7.99 -58.17
CA VAL A 284 22.19 6.62 -58.63
C VAL A 284 21.13 6.62 -59.73
N PHE A 285 19.99 7.26 -59.56
CA PHE A 285 18.87 7.13 -60.51
C PHE A 285 19.16 7.69 -61.91
N PRO A 286 19.79 8.86 -62.10
CA PRO A 286 20.16 9.32 -63.44
C PRO A 286 21.20 8.42 -64.10
N ALA A 287 22.23 7.99 -63.35
CA ALA A 287 23.23 7.04 -63.86
C ALA A 287 22.56 5.71 -64.25
N MET A 288 21.62 5.24 -63.44
CA MET A 288 20.86 4.04 -63.72
C MET A 288 19.93 4.17 -64.92
N GLY A 289 19.30 5.33 -65.11
CA GLY A 289 18.52 5.63 -66.30
C GLY A 289 19.36 5.52 -67.57
N ALA A 290 20.57 6.10 -67.56
CA ALA A 290 21.50 6.02 -68.69
C ALA A 290 21.93 4.57 -69.00
N VAL A 291 22.31 3.80 -67.97
CA VAL A 291 22.69 2.38 -68.14
C VAL A 291 21.50 1.55 -68.64
N SER A 292 20.29 1.83 -68.16
CA SER A 292 19.06 1.13 -68.57
C SER A 292 18.73 1.33 -70.05
N ILE A 293 18.95 2.54 -70.59
CA ILE A 293 18.80 2.80 -72.03
C ILE A 293 19.77 1.92 -72.84
N GLY A 294 21.04 1.83 -72.41
CA GLY A 294 22.04 0.94 -73.00
C GLY A 294 21.64 -0.54 -72.92
N ALA A 295 21.09 -0.97 -71.78
CA ALA A 295 20.57 -2.33 -71.58
C ALA A 295 19.42 -2.65 -72.55
N VAL A 296 18.50 -1.71 -72.79
CA VAL A 296 17.38 -1.89 -73.75
C VAL A 296 17.90 -2.07 -75.18
N LEU A 297 18.84 -1.22 -75.62
CA LEU A 297 19.38 -1.29 -76.99
C LEU A 297 20.16 -2.59 -77.23
N THR A 298 20.99 -2.98 -76.27
CA THR A 298 21.82 -4.19 -76.35
C THR A 298 20.99 -5.46 -76.16
N GLY A 299 19.96 -5.42 -75.30
CA GLY A 299 19.01 -6.50 -75.09
C GLY A 299 18.22 -6.83 -76.36
N ARG A 300 17.77 -5.82 -77.12
CA ARG A 300 17.13 -6.04 -78.43
C ARG A 300 18.07 -6.74 -79.42
N GLY A 301 19.33 -6.31 -79.49
CA GLY A 301 20.35 -6.96 -80.32
C GLY A 301 20.69 -8.40 -79.87
N ALA A 302 20.67 -8.63 -78.55
CA ALA A 302 20.92 -9.94 -77.95
C ALA A 302 19.77 -10.94 -78.19
N LEU A 303 18.51 -10.49 -78.15
CA LEU A 303 17.31 -11.35 -78.21
C LEU A 303 16.80 -11.62 -79.64
N THR A 304 16.96 -10.68 -80.58
CA THR A 304 16.56 -10.84 -82.00
C THR A 304 17.04 -12.15 -82.65
N PRO A 305 18.31 -12.58 -82.51
CA PRO A 305 18.78 -13.84 -83.12
C PRO A 305 18.18 -15.10 -82.48
N PHE A 306 17.61 -15.03 -81.28
CA PHE A 306 16.89 -16.16 -80.67
C PHE A 306 15.44 -16.23 -81.15
N LEU A 307 14.81 -15.08 -81.37
CA LEU A 307 13.46 -15.00 -81.96
C LEU A 307 13.44 -15.50 -83.41
N ALA A 308 14.45 -15.11 -84.21
CA ALA A 308 14.59 -15.56 -85.60
C ALA A 308 14.95 -17.06 -85.75
N ARG A 309 15.34 -17.74 -84.67
CA ARG A 309 15.69 -19.17 -84.67
C ARG A 309 14.52 -20.08 -84.27
N ASN A 310 13.50 -19.51 -83.63
CA ASN A 310 12.33 -20.23 -83.10
C ASN A 310 11.02 -19.93 -83.87
N ALA A 311 11.09 -19.09 -84.90
CA ALA A 311 10.03 -18.86 -85.90
C ALA A 311 10.34 -19.69 -87.15
#